data_AF-A0A174FL08-F1
#
_entry.id   AF-A0A174FL08-F1
#
_cell.length_a   1.000
_cell.length_b   1.000
_cell.length_c   1.000
_cell.angle_alpha   90.00
_cell.angle_beta   90.00
_cell.angle_gamma   90.00
#
_symmetry.space_group_name_H-M   'P 1'
#
loop_
_entity.id
_entity.type
_entity.pdbx_description
1 polymer ?
#
loop_
_entity_poly.entity_id
_entity_poly.type
_entity_poly.pdbx_seq_one_letter_code
_entity_poly.pdbx_strand_id
1 'polypeptide(L)'
;MQQYLLRMDDFARVLSQDGQFVPLAKEEVQLIGGFTHRGDRVVPMSEALKDGDRVVVTAGPLLGHEGLIKTINRRKSTAYLELDLCGRRVTTRVGLAVLSKEQRVMRNHRRAIA
;
A
#
# COMPACT_ATOMS: atom_id res chain seq x y z
N MET A 1 26.41 6.19 12.73
CA MET A 1 25.08 5.83 12.17
C MET A 1 25.18 4.75 11.10
N GLN A 2 26.04 4.88 10.08
CA GLN A 2 26.26 3.84 9.03
C GLN A 2 26.65 2.46 9.57
N GLN A 3 27.51 2.37 10.60
CA GLN A 3 28.02 1.10 11.10
C GLN A 3 26.95 0.17 11.73
N TYR A 4 25.82 0.70 12.20
CA TYR A 4 24.75 -0.12 12.77
C TYR A 4 23.83 -0.71 11.70
N LEU A 5 23.52 0.06 10.65
CA LEU A 5 22.67 -0.40 9.54
C LEU A 5 23.35 -1.51 8.73
N LEU A 6 24.68 -1.41 8.53
CA LEU A 6 25.49 -2.43 7.86
C LEU A 6 25.52 -3.79 8.57
N ARG A 7 25.06 -3.86 9.82
CA ARG A 7 25.01 -5.09 10.63
C ARG A 7 23.64 -5.79 10.60
N MET A 8 22.64 -5.23 9.93
CA MET A 8 21.34 -5.89 9.80
C MET A 8 21.41 -6.92 8.67
N ASP A 9 20.93 -8.13 8.93
CA ASP A 9 21.06 -9.27 8.00
C ASP A 9 20.46 -9.00 6.61
N ASP A 10 19.37 -8.22 6.55
CA ASP A 10 18.66 -7.89 5.30
C ASP A 10 18.94 -6.46 4.78
N PHE A 11 20.00 -5.81 5.26
CA PHE A 11 20.32 -4.45 4.80
C PHE A 11 20.98 -4.46 3.41
N ALA A 12 20.27 -3.90 2.43
CA ALA A 12 20.83 -3.71 1.08
C ALA A 12 21.73 -2.47 0.99
N ARG A 13 21.16 -1.27 1.24
CA ARG A 13 21.86 0.04 1.22
C ARG A 13 20.94 1.16 1.70
N VAL A 14 21.52 2.28 2.11
CA VAL A 14 20.79 3.56 2.26
C VAL A 14 20.75 4.27 0.89
N LEU A 15 19.60 4.86 0.55
CA LEU A 15 19.50 5.73 -0.62
C LEU A 15 20.12 7.09 -0.30
N SER A 16 20.95 7.59 -1.21
CA SER A 16 21.65 8.87 -1.09
C SER A 16 21.43 9.71 -2.34
N GLN A 17 21.46 11.03 -2.18
CA GLN A 17 21.47 12.01 -3.25
C GLN A 17 22.79 12.78 -3.15
N ASP A 18 23.56 12.82 -4.24
CA ASP A 18 24.88 13.47 -4.30
C ASP A 18 25.85 13.03 -3.17
N GLY A 19 25.80 11.74 -2.81
CA GLY A 19 26.64 11.18 -1.76
C GLY A 19 26.19 11.49 -0.32
N GLN A 20 25.13 12.28 -0.14
CA GLN A 20 24.56 12.60 1.16
C GLN A 20 23.27 11.83 1.43
N PHE A 21 23.02 11.53 2.70
CA PHE A 21 21.75 10.98 3.12
C PHE A 21 20.73 12.09 3.25
N VAL A 22 19.71 12.03 2.39
CA VAL A 22 18.60 12.96 2.42
C VAL A 22 17.44 12.27 3.15
N PRO A 23 16.92 12.84 4.25
CA PRO A 23 15.73 12.31 4.88
C PRO A 23 14.53 12.41 3.95
N LEU A 24 13.60 11.47 4.05
CA LEU A 24 12.30 11.58 3.37
C LEU A 24 11.59 12.87 3.78
N ALA A 25 10.91 13.50 2.82
CA ALA A 25 10.07 14.64 3.09
C ALA A 25 8.93 14.24 4.04
N LYS A 26 8.38 15.21 4.79
CA LYS A 26 7.34 14.91 5.80
C LYS A 26 6.11 14.26 5.17
N GLU A 27 5.76 14.72 3.98
CA GLU A 27 4.64 14.27 3.18
C GLU A 27 4.86 12.82 2.73
N GLU A 28 6.09 12.46 2.34
CA GLU A 28 6.45 11.09 1.95
C GLU A 28 6.42 10.14 3.16
N VAL A 29 6.89 10.61 4.32
CA VAL A 29 6.81 9.86 5.58
C VAL A 29 5.35 9.61 5.96
N GLN A 30 4.49 10.62 5.82
CA GLN A 30 3.05 10.50 6.07
C GLN A 30 2.38 9.56 5.08
N LEU A 31 2.71 9.63 3.79
CA LEU A 31 2.17 8.77 2.75
C LEU A 31 2.51 7.29 3.00
N ILE A 32 3.80 6.99 3.20
CA ILE A 32 4.26 5.62 3.48
C ILE A 32 3.71 5.15 4.84
N GLY A 33 3.69 6.04 5.83
CA GLY A 33 3.15 5.77 7.15
C GLY A 33 1.64 5.51 7.14
N GLY A 34 0.88 6.18 6.29
CA GLY A 34 -0.57 6.03 6.18
C GLY A 34 -1.01 4.69 5.60
N PHE A 35 -0.16 4.07 4.77
CA PHE A 35 -0.45 2.76 4.19
C PHE A 35 0.12 1.57 4.97
N THR A 36 0.90 1.81 6.04
CA THR A 36 1.59 0.77 6.82
C THR A 36 1.32 0.91 8.31
N HIS A 37 1.71 -0.09 9.10
CA HIS A 37 1.65 0.02 10.55
C HIS A 37 3.02 0.40 11.12
N ARG A 38 3.03 1.07 12.26
CA ARG A 38 4.30 1.36 12.95
C ARG A 38 4.88 0.03 13.47
N GLY A 39 6.14 -0.24 13.15
CA GLY A 39 6.81 -1.49 13.52
C GLY A 39 6.56 -2.65 12.55
N ASP A 40 5.52 -2.56 11.71
CA ASP A 40 5.23 -3.51 10.63
C ASP A 40 4.99 -2.73 9.33
N ARG A 41 6.06 -2.54 8.56
CA ARG A 41 6.09 -1.72 7.34
C ARG A 41 5.57 -2.47 6.11
N VAL A 42 4.60 -3.34 6.31
CA VAL A 42 3.87 -4.05 5.25
C VAL A 42 2.55 -3.32 4.97
N VAL A 43 2.21 -3.17 3.69
CA VAL A 43 0.90 -2.63 3.28
C VAL A 43 -0.11 -3.78 3.28
N PRO A 44 -1.09 -3.82 4.20
CA PRO A 44 -2.06 -4.90 4.24
C PRO A 44 -3.04 -4.84 3.05
N MET A 45 -3.70 -5.98 2.78
CA MET A 45 -4.68 -6.10 1.71
C MET A 45 -5.89 -5.18 1.94
N SER A 46 -6.19 -4.33 0.97
CA SER A 46 -7.43 -3.54 0.96
C SER A 46 -8.59 -4.32 0.36
N GLU A 47 -9.82 -3.93 0.68
CA GLU A 47 -11.04 -4.54 0.17
C GLU A 47 -11.93 -3.50 -0.51
N ALA A 48 -12.41 -3.82 -1.70
CA ALA A 48 -13.35 -2.99 -2.44
C ALA A 48 -14.58 -3.79 -2.86
N LEU A 49 -15.69 -3.10 -3.05
CA LEU A 49 -16.91 -3.63 -3.64
C LEU A 49 -17.09 -3.12 -5.06
N LYS A 50 -17.55 -4.00 -5.94
CA LYS A 50 -18.10 -3.60 -7.24
C LYS A 50 -19.56 -3.18 -7.04
N ASP A 51 -19.87 -1.92 -7.31
CA ASP A 51 -21.23 -1.37 -7.31
C ASP A 51 -21.56 -0.83 -8.71
N GLY A 52 -22.31 -1.64 -9.47
CA GLY A 52 -22.50 -1.41 -10.91
C GLY A 52 -21.16 -1.34 -11.64
N ASP A 53 -20.88 -0.20 -12.26
CA ASP A 53 -19.61 0.05 -12.97
C ASP A 53 -18.52 0.66 -12.07
N ARG A 54 -18.85 1.00 -10.83
CA ARG A 54 -17.93 1.63 -9.89
C ARG A 54 -17.26 0.59 -9.00
N VAL A 55 -16.02 0.86 -8.64
CA VAL A 55 -15.28 0.13 -7.60
C VAL A 55 -15.08 1.08 -6.44
N VAL A 56 -15.61 0.73 -5.27
CA VAL A 56 -15.54 1.54 -4.06
C VAL A 56 -14.69 0.78 -3.04
N VAL A 57 -13.61 1.39 -2.56
CA VAL A 57 -12.82 0.79 -1.47
C VAL A 57 -13.63 0.91 -0.18
N THR A 58 -13.65 -0.14 0.62
CA THR A 58 -14.51 -0.25 1.81
C THR A 58 -13.76 -0.66 3.06
N ALA A 59 -12.51 -1.12 2.94
CA ALA A 59 -11.65 -1.43 4.08
C ALA A 59 -10.17 -1.44 3.67
N GLY A 60 -9.31 -1.29 4.67
CA GLY A 60 -7.86 -1.34 4.50
C GLY A 60 -7.22 0.00 4.11
N PRO A 61 -5.91 0.00 3.86
CA PRO A 61 -5.10 1.21 3.72
C PRO A 61 -5.49 2.08 2.52
N LEU A 62 -6.16 1.54 1.50
CA LEU A 62 -6.61 2.32 0.34
C LEU A 62 -7.93 3.07 0.56
N LEU A 63 -8.60 2.88 1.71
CA LEU A 63 -9.88 3.55 1.99
C LEU A 63 -9.67 5.07 2.05
N GLY A 64 -10.41 5.83 1.23
CA GLY A 64 -10.25 7.29 1.12
C GLY A 64 -9.06 7.72 0.25
N HIS A 65 -8.34 6.78 -0.35
CA HIS A 65 -7.18 7.00 -1.22
C HIS A 65 -7.42 6.49 -2.65
N GLU A 66 -8.68 6.38 -3.07
CA GLU A 66 -9.09 5.83 -4.36
C GLU A 66 -8.54 6.65 -5.54
N GLY A 67 -8.37 7.96 -5.36
CA GLY A 67 -7.79 8.85 -6.37
C GLY A 67 -6.34 8.54 -6.74
N LEU A 68 -5.62 7.77 -5.92
CA LEU A 68 -4.25 7.33 -6.22
C LEU A 68 -4.25 6.06 -7.09
N ILE A 69 -5.38 5.36 -7.23
CA ILE A 69 -5.48 4.11 -7.99
C ILE A 69 -5.55 4.44 -9.48
N LYS A 70 -4.47 4.12 -10.19
CA LYS A 70 -4.37 4.27 -11.65
C LYS A 70 -5.17 3.19 -12.37
N THR A 71 -4.99 1.94 -11.97
CA THR A 71 -5.66 0.77 -12.56
C THR A 71 -5.74 -0.38 -11.56
N ILE A 72 -6.71 -1.29 -11.79
CA ILE A 72 -6.94 -2.45 -10.91
C ILE A 72 -6.83 -3.73 -11.74
N ASN A 73 -5.99 -4.66 -11.29
CA ASN A 73 -5.98 -6.03 -11.77
C ASN A 73 -6.76 -6.93 -10.80
N ARG A 74 -8.05 -7.12 -11.07
CA ARG A 74 -8.96 -7.92 -10.22
C ARG A 74 -8.54 -9.39 -10.14
N ARG A 75 -8.04 -9.96 -11.23
CA ARG A 75 -7.59 -11.37 -11.27
C ARG A 75 -6.42 -11.62 -10.32
N LYS A 76 -5.53 -10.62 -10.15
CA LYS A 76 -4.37 -10.70 -9.26
C LYS A 76 -4.59 -10.06 -7.89
N SER A 77 -5.80 -9.56 -7.60
CA SER A 77 -6.10 -8.77 -6.40
C SER A 77 -5.06 -7.66 -6.15
N THR A 78 -4.75 -6.89 -7.20
CA THR A 78 -3.70 -5.86 -7.16
C THR A 78 -4.24 -4.52 -7.66
N ALA A 79 -3.96 -3.44 -6.92
CA ALA A 79 -4.11 -2.07 -7.40
C ALA A 79 -2.75 -1.49 -7.77
N TYR A 80 -2.70 -0.78 -8.89
CA TYR A 80 -1.55 0.02 -9.31
C TYR A 80 -1.79 1.46 -8.86
N LEU A 81 -0.93 1.95 -7.97
CA LEU A 81 -0.98 3.32 -7.47
C LEU A 81 0.01 4.20 -8.22
N GLU A 82 -0.35 5.45 -8.47
CA GLU A 82 0.56 6.49 -8.94
C GLU A 82 0.80 7.49 -7.79
N LEU A 83 2.06 7.63 -7.38
CA LEU A 83 2.46 8.40 -6.20
C LEU A 83 3.65 9.31 -6.54
N ASP A 84 3.74 10.47 -5.91
CA ASP A 84 4.94 11.29 -5.92
C ASP A 84 5.85 10.89 -4.75
N LEU A 85 6.99 10.27 -5.07
CA LEU A 85 7.96 9.75 -4.10
C LEU A 85 9.39 9.96 -4.62
N CYS A 86 10.26 10.45 -3.77
CA CYS A 86 11.65 10.83 -4.06
C CYS A 86 11.76 11.79 -5.25
N GLY A 87 10.88 12.80 -5.31
CA GLY A 87 10.89 13.84 -6.34
C GLY A 87 10.46 13.37 -7.74
N ARG A 88 9.81 12.20 -7.86
CA ARG A 88 9.34 11.66 -9.14
C ARG A 88 8.00 10.95 -9.00
N ARG A 89 7.26 10.85 -10.11
CA ARG A 89 6.09 9.96 -10.21
C ARG A 89 6.51 8.50 -10.28
N VAL A 90 6.03 7.72 -9.33
CA VAL A 90 6.29 6.28 -9.20
C VAL A 90 4.97 5.53 -9.34
N THR A 91 4.96 4.47 -10.15
CA THR A 91 3.86 3.51 -10.16
C THR A 91 4.24 2.30 -9.31
N THR A 92 3.45 2.01 -8.28
CA THR A 92 3.67 0.85 -7.39
C THR A 92 2.45 -0.05 -7.32
N ARG A 93 2.62 -1.27 -6.80
CA ARG A 93 1.57 -2.29 -6.68
C ARG A 93 1.26 -2.55 -5.22
N VAL A 94 -0.02 -2.59 -4.88
CA VAL A 94 -0.51 -2.96 -3.54
C VAL A 94 -1.68 -3.95 -3.65
N GLY A 95 -1.98 -4.64 -2.56
CA GLY A 95 -3.10 -5.58 -2.50
C GLY A 95 -4.46 -4.87 -2.51
N LEU A 96 -5.33 -5.25 -3.45
CA LEU A 96 -6.73 -4.84 -3.48
C LEU A 96 -7.62 -6.00 -3.93
N ALA A 97 -8.44 -6.52 -3.02
CA ALA A 97 -9.46 -7.52 -3.32
C ALA A 97 -10.77 -6.83 -3.71
N VAL A 98 -11.20 -6.98 -4.97
CA VAL A 98 -12.49 -6.46 -5.44
C VAL A 98 -13.54 -7.57 -5.38
N LEU A 99 -14.43 -7.49 -4.39
CA LEU A 99 -15.44 -8.49 -4.07
C LEU A 99 -16.80 -8.13 -4.70
N SER A 100 -17.57 -9.16 -5.09
CA SER A 100 -19.02 -9.05 -5.27
C SER A 100 -19.74 -8.98 -3.92
N LYS A 101 -21.03 -8.63 -3.93
CA LYS A 101 -21.86 -8.61 -2.71
C LYS A 101 -21.89 -10.00 -2.06
N GLU A 102 -22.08 -11.05 -2.85
CA GLU A 102 -22.14 -12.44 -2.40
C GLU A 102 -20.79 -12.87 -1.79
N GLN A 103 -19.69 -12.55 -2.47
CA GLN A 103 -18.34 -12.84 -1.99
C GLN A 103 -18.04 -12.16 -0.66
N ARG A 104 -18.49 -10.91 -0.46
CA ARG A 104 -18.35 -10.21 0.81
C ARG A 104 -19.13 -10.88 1.93
N VAL A 105 -20.38 -11.27 1.68
CA VAL A 105 -21.19 -11.98 2.68
C VAL A 105 -20.52 -13.29 3.09
N MET A 106 -20.08 -14.10 2.12
CA MET A 106 -19.36 -15.34 2.40
C MET A 106 -18.07 -15.12 3.21
N ARG A 107 -17.30 -14.07 2.88
CA ARG A 107 -16.06 -13.74 3.59
C ARG A 107 -16.32 -13.29 5.03
N ASN A 108 -17.35 -12.46 5.23
CA ASN A 108 -17.76 -12.03 6.57
C ASN A 108 -18.20 -13.22 7.42
N HIS A 109 -18.95 -14.15 6.84
CA HIS A 109 -19.36 -15.37 7.54
C HIS A 109 -18.16 -16.23 7.95
N ARG A 110 -17.17 -16.41 7.07
CA ARG A 110 -15.92 -17.11 7.40
C ARG A 110 -15.13 -16.43 8.52
N ARG A 111 -15.04 -15.10 8.50
CA ARG A 111 -14.36 -14.32 9.56
C ARG A 111 -15.06 -14.42 10.91
N ALA A 112 -16.39 -14.58 10.95
CA ALA A 112 -17.13 -14.70 12.20
C ALA A 112 -16.98 -16.06 12.88
N ILE A 113 -16.51 -17.07 12.14
CA ILE A 113 -16.33 -18.45 12.62
C ILE A 113 -14.87 -18.73 13.02
N ALA A 114 -13.93 -17.94 12.51
CA ALA A 114 -12.49 -18.03 12.81
C ALA A 114 -12.13 -17.21 14.05
#